data_AF-A0A3C2C519-F1
#
_entry.id   AF-A0A3C2C519-F1
#
_cell.length_a   1.000
_cell.length_b   1.000
_cell.length_c   1.000
_cell.angle_alpha   90.00
_cell.angle_beta   90.00
_cell.angle_gamma   90.00
#
_symmetry.space_group_name_H-M   'P 1'
#
loop_
_entity.id
_entity.type
_entity.pdbx_description
1 polymer ?
#
loop_
_entity_poly.entity_id
_entity_poly.type
_entity_poly.pdbx_seq_one_letter_code
_entity_poly.pdbx_strand_id
1 'polypeptide(L)'
;MPAYEEEVKAAKDEGVKIQFLCAPVKWGGSSKAVTVTCTKIELGSPDASGRPKPVPVKGSEFDVQCETLIAAIGQDINLTGLENIPRANNWIGADVLGQTTEKGIFAGGDAVTGPALVASAIGAGCKAALSIDAFIKGKKAELPEKMEVSYKDLPLRNASHFKHLQDIKRTEVEKLEASKRLANPDSEEALPFTQDQVMSESKRCLGCGSYKASFEGFPEYFGKICLACHDCESICPNDALIMPNFFRIDEGRFATDYDYPLDSRDGLPNPLRLEKPLPLCCRGNQTRRGGFRHRCRQGCL
;
A
#
# COMPACT_ATOMS: atom_id res chain seq x y z
N MET A 1 9.95 15.24 13.24
CA MET A 1 10.65 14.05 12.71
C MET A 1 9.84 13.58 11.50
N PRO A 2 10.45 13.19 10.37
CA PRO A 2 9.72 12.85 9.15
C PRO A 2 9.00 11.49 9.17
N ALA A 3 9.17 10.69 10.22
CA ALA A 3 8.46 9.42 10.42
C ALA A 3 7.04 9.64 10.98
N TYR A 4 6.17 8.64 10.83
CA TYR A 4 4.84 8.67 11.43
C TYR A 4 4.93 8.61 12.96
N GLU A 5 4.02 9.29 13.65
CA GLU A 5 4.05 9.37 15.12
C GLU A 5 3.98 7.98 15.77
N GLU A 6 3.23 7.06 15.18
CA GLU A 6 3.10 5.66 15.62
C GLU A 6 4.42 4.90 15.56
N GLU A 7 5.24 5.13 14.51
CA GLU A 7 6.56 4.50 14.36
C GLU A 7 7.55 5.06 15.39
N VAL A 8 7.49 6.38 15.64
CA VAL A 8 8.32 7.02 16.69
C VAL A 8 7.97 6.46 18.07
N LYS A 9 6.68 6.23 18.33
CA LYS A 9 6.21 5.63 19.58
C LYS A 9 6.68 4.18 19.70
N ALA A 10 6.49 3.36 18.66
CA ALA A 10 6.92 1.96 18.65
C ALA A 10 8.43 1.81 18.92
N ALA A 11 9.27 2.65 18.27
CA ALA A 11 10.71 2.66 18.52
C ALA A 11 11.06 2.99 19.98
N LYS A 12 10.36 3.96 20.59
CA LYS A 12 10.55 4.29 22.01
C LYS A 12 10.11 3.15 22.92
N ASP A 13 9.01 2.48 22.60
CA ASP A 13 8.48 1.33 23.36
C ASP A 13 9.46 0.13 23.30
N GLU A 14 10.24 0.01 22.22
CA GLU A 14 11.36 -0.94 22.08
C GLU A 14 12.65 -0.51 22.80
N GLY A 15 12.66 0.67 23.43
CA GLY A 15 13.82 1.19 24.16
C GLY A 15 14.83 1.95 23.28
N VAL A 16 14.49 2.29 22.03
CA VAL A 16 15.34 3.11 21.17
C VAL A 16 15.48 4.51 21.76
N LYS A 17 16.73 4.93 21.99
CA LYS A 17 17.06 6.27 22.49
C LYS A 17 17.19 7.24 21.32
N ILE A 18 16.24 8.16 21.18
CA ILE A 18 16.27 9.19 20.13
C ILE A 18 16.86 10.48 20.69
N GLN A 19 18.06 10.83 20.23
CA GLN A 19 18.71 12.10 20.56
C GLN A 19 18.36 13.16 19.52
N PHE A 20 17.44 14.06 19.85
CA PHE A 20 17.12 15.21 19.01
C PHE A 20 18.20 16.30 19.11
N LEU A 21 18.17 17.22 18.13
CA LEU A 21 19.03 18.40 18.10
C LEU A 21 20.51 18.07 18.29
N CYS A 22 20.94 17.05 17.56
CA CYS A 22 22.28 16.49 17.59
C CYS A 22 22.70 16.24 16.16
N ALA A 23 23.93 16.61 15.81
CA ALA A 23 24.50 16.36 14.50
C ALA A 23 25.87 15.69 14.62
N PRO A 24 26.15 14.63 13.85
CA PRO A 24 27.48 14.04 13.79
C PRO A 24 28.45 15.01 13.09
N VAL A 25 29.64 15.19 13.66
CA VAL A 25 30.71 16.07 13.13
C VAL A 25 31.80 15.25 12.46
N LYS A 26 32.21 14.16 13.12
CA LYS A 26 33.20 13.21 12.62
C LYS A 26 32.97 11.86 13.26
N TRP A 27 33.46 10.82 12.62
CA TRP A 27 33.49 9.49 13.19
C TRP A 27 34.82 8.83 12.83
N GLY A 28 35.22 7.86 13.62
CA GLY A 28 36.43 7.09 13.40
C GLY A 28 36.48 5.88 14.33
N GLY A 29 37.43 5.00 14.09
CA GLY A 29 37.60 3.80 14.89
C GLY A 29 38.03 2.59 14.08
N SER A 30 37.86 1.42 14.68
CA SER A 30 38.13 0.12 14.06
C SER A 30 36.82 -0.62 13.81
N SER A 31 36.89 -1.80 13.17
CA SER A 31 35.72 -2.65 12.95
C SER A 31 35.00 -3.14 14.21
N LYS A 32 35.61 -2.98 15.40
CA LYS A 32 35.04 -3.41 16.69
C LYS A 32 34.70 -2.27 17.64
N ALA A 33 35.05 -1.04 17.29
CA ALA A 33 34.83 0.12 18.14
C ALA A 33 34.80 1.38 17.28
N VAL A 34 33.62 1.99 17.18
CA VAL A 34 33.38 3.23 16.47
C VAL A 34 33.09 4.32 17.49
N THR A 35 33.73 5.47 17.31
CA THR A 35 33.42 6.69 18.05
C THR A 35 32.86 7.72 17.08
N VAL A 36 31.68 8.25 17.40
CA VAL A 36 31.05 9.34 16.66
C VAL A 36 31.08 10.59 17.54
N THR A 37 31.83 11.60 17.12
CA THR A 37 31.80 12.91 17.77
C THR A 37 30.60 13.67 17.22
N CYS A 38 29.71 14.08 18.11
CA CYS A 38 28.50 14.83 17.80
C CYS A 38 28.57 16.22 18.45
N THR A 39 27.83 17.17 17.89
CA THR A 39 27.61 18.50 18.48
C THR A 39 26.12 18.70 18.76
N LYS A 40 25.81 19.44 19.84
CA LYS A 40 24.44 19.90 20.07
C LYS A 40 24.06 20.96 19.04
N ILE A 41 22.79 20.97 18.67
CA ILE A 41 22.18 21.92 17.74
C ILE A 41 21.14 22.74 18.50
N GLU A 42 21.07 24.03 18.19
CA GLU A 42 19.96 24.89 18.58
C GLU A 42 19.16 25.30 17.35
N LEU A 43 17.87 25.58 17.56
CA LEU A 43 16.99 26.07 16.50
C LEU A 43 17.17 27.59 16.40
N GLY A 44 17.82 28.04 15.34
CA GLY A 44 17.95 29.45 14.99
C GLY A 44 16.67 30.01 14.36
N SER A 45 16.75 31.24 13.88
CA SER A 45 15.62 31.90 13.22
C SER A 45 15.12 31.09 12.00
N PRO A 46 13.80 31.03 11.79
CA PRO A 46 13.21 30.42 10.60
C PRO A 46 13.76 31.05 9.30
N ASP A 47 13.93 30.21 8.28
CA ASP A 47 14.17 30.67 6.91
C ASP A 47 12.84 31.09 6.23
N ALA A 48 12.92 31.45 4.94
CA ALA A 48 11.76 31.87 4.15
C ALA A 48 10.67 30.78 4.01
N SER A 49 11.00 29.50 4.26
CA SER A 49 10.04 28.39 4.28
C SER A 49 9.38 28.20 5.65
N GLY A 50 9.77 28.97 6.66
CA GLY A 50 9.34 28.80 8.05
C GLY A 50 10.13 27.71 8.80
N ARG A 51 11.11 27.07 8.16
CA ARG A 51 11.95 26.05 8.79
C ARG A 51 13.04 26.70 9.64
N PRO A 52 13.16 26.39 10.94
CA PRO A 52 14.27 26.86 11.77
C PRO A 52 15.62 26.36 11.24
N LYS A 53 16.61 27.25 11.19
CA LYS A 53 17.98 26.87 10.80
C LYS A 53 18.67 26.11 11.93
N PRO A 54 19.33 24.97 11.66
CA PRO A 54 20.14 24.30 12.67
C PRO A 54 21.43 25.09 12.92
N VAL A 55 21.69 25.48 14.18
CA VAL A 55 22.89 26.21 14.58
C VAL A 55 23.70 25.35 15.57
N PRO A 56 24.94 24.93 15.22
CA PRO A 56 25.80 24.19 16.15
C PRO A 56 26.18 25.02 17.37
N VAL A 57 26.03 24.43 18.57
CA VAL A 57 26.46 25.05 19.82
C VAL A 57 27.97 24.84 19.99
N LYS A 58 28.75 25.92 19.94
CA LYS A 58 30.22 25.85 20.05
C LYS A 58 30.64 25.22 21.39
N GLY A 59 31.61 24.31 21.34
CA GLY A 59 32.14 23.63 22.53
C GLY A 59 31.19 22.60 23.16
N SER A 60 30.09 22.26 22.50
CA SER A 60 29.13 21.26 22.98
C SER A 60 29.41 19.85 22.45
N GLU A 61 30.62 19.62 21.93
CA GLU A 61 31.01 18.36 21.34
C GLU A 61 31.04 17.24 22.38
N PHE A 62 30.54 16.07 22.02
CA PHE A 62 30.56 14.88 22.84
C PHE A 62 30.69 13.63 21.98
N ASP A 63 31.29 12.59 22.55
CA ASP A 63 31.50 11.33 21.86
C ASP A 63 30.42 10.31 22.21
N VAL A 64 29.94 9.61 21.19
CA VAL A 64 29.07 8.45 21.31
C VAL A 64 29.87 7.22 20.87
N GLN A 65 30.06 6.28 21.78
CA GLN A 65 30.70 5.00 21.47
C GLN A 65 29.67 3.97 21.04
N CYS A 66 29.96 3.27 19.95
CA CYS A 66 29.16 2.15 19.47
C CYS A 66 30.03 1.10 18.76
N GLU A 67 29.49 -0.11 18.60
CA GLU A 67 30.15 -1.15 17.82
C GLU A 67 29.82 -1.02 16.32
N THR A 68 28.58 -0.59 16.03
CA THR A 68 28.05 -0.46 14.68
C THR A 68 27.50 0.95 14.46
N LEU A 69 27.86 1.55 13.34
CA LEU A 69 27.32 2.80 12.85
C LEU A 69 26.53 2.56 11.56
N ILE A 70 25.23 2.84 11.59
CA ILE A 70 24.35 2.73 10.41
C ILE A 70 24.03 4.14 9.92
N ALA A 71 24.46 4.47 8.71
CA ALA A 71 24.18 5.77 8.10
C ALA A 71 22.79 5.77 7.43
N ALA A 72 21.84 6.48 8.03
CA ALA A 72 20.47 6.68 7.50
C ALA A 72 20.27 8.11 6.97
N ILE A 73 21.12 8.55 6.05
CA ILE A 73 21.19 9.95 5.56
C ILE A 73 20.27 10.26 4.38
N GLY A 74 19.49 9.27 3.93
CA GLY A 74 18.64 9.36 2.75
C GLY A 74 19.26 8.68 1.54
N GLN A 75 18.84 9.11 0.35
CA GLN A 75 19.22 8.52 -0.93
C GLN A 75 19.53 9.60 -1.96
N ASP A 76 20.36 9.24 -2.93
CA ASP A 76 20.68 10.05 -4.10
C ASP A 76 20.63 9.17 -5.35
N ILE A 77 20.52 9.79 -6.52
CA ILE A 77 20.46 9.08 -7.79
C ILE A 77 21.86 8.80 -8.33
N ASN A 78 22.13 7.54 -8.67
CA ASN A 78 23.33 7.16 -9.40
C ASN A 78 23.08 7.30 -10.92
N LEU A 79 23.76 8.24 -11.56
CA LEU A 79 23.66 8.52 -12.99
C LEU A 79 24.84 7.98 -13.82
N THR A 80 25.63 7.06 -13.27
CA THR A 80 26.74 6.44 -14.02
C THR A 80 26.21 5.78 -15.30
N GLY A 81 26.69 6.21 -16.46
CA GLY A 81 26.24 5.79 -17.80
C GLY A 81 25.01 6.53 -18.34
N LEU A 82 24.44 7.46 -17.58
CA LEU A 82 23.26 8.28 -17.94
C LEU A 82 23.54 9.78 -17.73
N GLU A 83 24.79 10.21 -17.86
CA GLU A 83 25.27 11.56 -17.53
C GLU A 83 24.60 12.66 -18.37
N ASN A 84 24.10 12.31 -19.56
CA ASN A 84 23.46 13.24 -20.49
C ASN A 84 21.94 13.37 -20.27
N ILE A 85 21.34 12.66 -19.31
CA ILE A 85 19.89 12.79 -19.04
C ILE A 85 19.59 14.18 -18.47
N PRO A 86 18.51 14.86 -18.93
CA PRO A 86 18.09 16.14 -18.39
C PRO A 86 17.92 16.15 -16.88
N ARG A 87 18.38 17.22 -16.22
CA ARG A 87 18.38 17.36 -14.77
C ARG A 87 17.41 18.44 -14.30
N ALA A 88 16.79 18.19 -13.16
CA ALA A 88 16.08 19.19 -12.37
C ALA A 88 16.59 19.09 -10.93
N ASN A 89 17.47 20.03 -10.53
CA ASN A 89 18.21 19.97 -9.27
C ASN A 89 19.01 18.65 -9.14
N ASN A 90 18.80 17.91 -8.05
CA ASN A 90 19.44 16.62 -7.80
C ASN A 90 18.75 15.43 -8.49
N TRP A 91 17.65 15.66 -9.22
CA TRP A 91 16.82 14.60 -9.83
C TRP A 91 16.79 14.70 -11.35
N ILE A 92 16.20 13.70 -12.00
CA ILE A 92 15.92 13.74 -13.45
C ILE A 92 14.81 14.77 -13.71
N GLY A 93 15.03 15.64 -14.69
CA GLY A 93 14.04 16.61 -15.14
C GLY A 93 12.99 15.94 -16.03
N ALA A 94 11.79 15.73 -15.49
CA ALA A 94 10.64 15.24 -16.22
C ALA A 94 9.35 15.98 -15.81
N ASP A 95 8.39 16.05 -16.71
CA ASP A 95 7.08 16.65 -16.45
C ASP A 95 6.16 15.69 -15.65
N VAL A 96 4.91 16.12 -15.42
CA VAL A 96 3.92 15.34 -14.65
C VAL A 96 3.55 14.00 -15.29
N LEU A 97 3.84 13.85 -16.59
CA LEU A 97 3.60 12.68 -17.43
C LEU A 97 4.88 11.84 -17.59
N GLY A 98 5.98 12.24 -16.96
CA GLY A 98 7.26 11.57 -17.01
C GLY A 98 8.06 11.84 -18.29
N GLN A 99 7.66 12.80 -19.13
CA GLN A 99 8.45 13.19 -20.30
C GLN A 99 9.61 14.08 -19.89
N THR A 100 10.82 13.72 -20.31
CA THR A 100 11.99 14.59 -20.17
C THR A 100 12.05 15.60 -21.33
N THR A 101 12.98 16.55 -21.27
CA THR A 101 13.22 17.47 -22.39
C THR A 101 13.83 16.76 -23.61
N GLU A 102 14.41 15.58 -23.43
CA GLU A 102 14.92 14.74 -24.53
C GLU A 102 13.80 13.88 -25.10
N LYS A 103 13.57 14.04 -26.41
CA LYS A 103 12.45 13.38 -27.09
C LYS A 103 12.61 11.86 -27.05
N GLY A 104 11.59 11.17 -26.56
CA GLY A 104 11.57 9.71 -26.48
C GLY A 104 12.22 9.15 -25.20
N ILE A 105 12.69 10.01 -24.29
CA ILE A 105 13.19 9.61 -22.98
C ILE A 105 12.15 9.99 -21.92
N PHE A 106 11.82 9.00 -21.09
CA PHE A 106 10.82 9.11 -20.03
C PHE A 106 11.44 8.68 -18.69
N ALA A 107 10.97 9.27 -17.60
CA ALA A 107 11.40 8.95 -16.25
C ALA A 107 10.23 9.00 -15.27
N GLY A 108 10.35 8.24 -14.19
CA GLY A 108 9.36 8.19 -13.12
C GLY A 108 9.98 7.67 -11.83
N GLY A 109 9.18 7.71 -10.77
CA GLY A 109 9.62 7.31 -9.43
C GLY A 109 10.50 8.35 -8.74
N ASP A 110 11.20 7.90 -7.70
CA ASP A 110 12.05 8.75 -6.85
C ASP A 110 13.21 9.40 -7.62
N ALA A 111 13.60 8.82 -8.75
CA ALA A 111 14.59 9.41 -9.66
C ALA A 111 14.15 10.78 -10.21
N VAL A 112 12.85 11.08 -10.22
CA VAL A 112 12.26 12.34 -10.67
C VAL A 112 11.78 13.19 -9.49
N THR A 113 11.04 12.59 -8.55
CA THR A 113 10.40 13.33 -7.46
C THR A 113 11.28 13.54 -6.24
N GLY A 114 12.38 12.79 -6.16
CA GLY A 114 13.10 12.57 -4.91
C GLY A 114 12.41 11.52 -4.03
N PRO A 115 12.97 11.24 -2.83
CA PRO A 115 12.54 10.17 -1.94
C PRO A 115 11.09 10.36 -1.51
N ALA A 116 10.25 9.36 -1.76
CA ALA A 116 8.83 9.41 -1.47
C ALA A 116 8.28 8.03 -1.06
N LEU A 117 6.94 7.93 -0.98
CA LEU A 117 6.26 6.66 -0.73
C LEU A 117 6.32 5.78 -1.98
N VAL A 118 6.36 4.46 -1.79
CA VAL A 118 6.27 3.47 -2.88
C VAL A 118 5.04 3.72 -3.76
N ALA A 119 3.90 4.08 -3.16
CA ALA A 119 2.68 4.40 -3.90
C ALA A 119 2.86 5.59 -4.86
N SER A 120 3.63 6.61 -4.44
CA SER A 120 3.97 7.76 -5.29
C SER A 120 4.85 7.33 -6.47
N ALA A 121 5.83 6.45 -6.23
CA ALA A 121 6.69 5.94 -7.27
C ALA A 121 5.93 5.08 -8.30
N ILE A 122 5.04 4.19 -7.83
CA ILE A 122 4.13 3.41 -8.69
C ILE A 122 3.28 4.36 -9.54
N GLY A 123 2.66 5.37 -8.92
CA GLY A 123 1.86 6.37 -9.62
C GLY A 123 2.64 7.13 -10.69
N ALA A 124 3.89 7.48 -10.43
CA ALA A 124 4.77 8.11 -11.43
C ALA A 124 5.10 7.15 -12.58
N GLY A 125 5.37 5.87 -12.29
CA GLY A 125 5.58 4.83 -13.30
C GLY A 125 4.36 4.62 -14.20
N CYS A 126 3.15 4.58 -13.63
CA CYS A 126 1.91 4.50 -14.39
C CYS A 126 1.75 5.67 -15.37
N LYS A 127 2.04 6.89 -14.93
CA LYS A 127 1.97 8.08 -15.79
C LYS A 127 3.01 8.04 -16.93
N ALA A 128 4.25 7.67 -16.61
CA ALA A 128 5.29 7.50 -17.62
C ALA A 128 4.90 6.42 -18.66
N ALA A 129 4.30 5.31 -18.22
CA ALA A 129 3.82 4.26 -19.11
C ALA A 129 2.71 4.74 -20.07
N LEU A 130 1.75 5.53 -19.58
CA LEU A 130 0.74 6.16 -20.43
C LEU A 130 1.39 7.05 -21.51
N SER A 131 2.42 7.80 -21.13
CA SER A 131 3.13 8.69 -22.05
C SER A 131 3.97 7.94 -23.08
N ILE A 132 4.61 6.84 -22.69
CA ILE A 132 5.33 5.95 -23.60
C ILE A 132 4.36 5.34 -24.62
N ASP A 133 3.22 4.81 -24.17
CA ASP A 133 2.20 4.23 -25.04
C ASP A 133 1.68 5.25 -26.07
N ALA A 134 1.35 6.45 -25.61
CA ALA A 134 0.91 7.54 -26.48
C ALA A 134 1.99 7.93 -27.49
N PHE A 135 3.25 8.07 -27.05
CA PHE A 135 4.39 8.41 -27.90
C PHE A 135 4.62 7.38 -29.01
N ILE A 136 4.59 6.09 -28.69
CA ILE A 136 4.73 5.00 -29.66
C ILE A 136 3.59 5.02 -30.68
N LYS A 137 2.37 5.36 -30.25
CA LYS A 137 1.18 5.45 -31.11
C LYS A 137 1.08 6.78 -31.89
N GLY A 138 2.02 7.70 -31.71
CA GLY A 138 1.94 9.05 -32.30
C GLY A 138 0.75 9.86 -31.78
N LYS A 139 0.27 9.57 -30.57
CA LYS A 139 -0.83 10.26 -29.90
C LYS A 139 -0.30 11.16 -28.79
N LYS A 140 -1.11 12.13 -28.38
CA LYS A 140 -0.85 12.93 -27.18
C LYS A 140 -1.22 12.11 -25.94
N ALA A 141 -0.34 12.10 -24.94
CA ALA A 141 -0.64 11.50 -23.66
C ALA A 141 -1.62 12.39 -22.88
N GLU A 142 -2.64 11.77 -22.32
CA GLU A 142 -3.64 12.45 -21.48
C GLU A 142 -3.69 11.72 -20.14
N LEU A 143 -3.61 12.48 -19.04
CA LEU A 143 -3.87 11.91 -17.74
C LEU A 143 -5.36 11.57 -17.68
N PRO A 144 -5.73 10.39 -17.14
CA PRO A 144 -7.12 10.13 -16.85
C PRO A 144 -7.63 11.24 -15.92
N GLU A 145 -8.83 11.75 -16.22
CA GLU A 145 -9.48 12.69 -15.31
C GLU A 145 -9.53 12.06 -13.92
N LYS A 146 -8.99 12.77 -12.93
CA LYS A 146 -9.13 12.36 -11.54
C LYS A 146 -10.62 12.45 -11.22
N MET A 147 -11.29 11.31 -11.20
CA MET A 147 -12.62 11.20 -10.60
C MET A 147 -12.43 11.30 -9.09
N GLU A 148 -12.44 12.51 -8.56
CA GLU A 148 -12.46 12.71 -7.12
C GLU A 148 -13.83 12.30 -6.61
N VAL A 149 -13.91 11.11 -6.02
CA VAL A 149 -15.11 10.67 -5.32
C VAL A 149 -15.13 11.40 -3.96
N SER A 150 -15.74 12.59 -3.95
CA SER A 150 -15.93 13.35 -2.71
C SER A 150 -17.18 12.88 -1.99
N TYR A 151 -17.01 12.39 -0.76
CA TYR A 151 -18.11 12.01 0.12
C TYR A 151 -18.51 13.16 1.08
N LYS A 152 -17.89 14.33 0.97
CA LYS A 152 -18.03 15.45 1.92
C LYS A 152 -19.47 15.96 2.06
N ASP A 153 -20.21 15.96 0.95
CA ASP A 153 -21.59 16.46 0.88
C ASP A 153 -22.62 15.32 0.76
N LEU A 154 -22.18 14.05 0.77
CA LEU A 154 -23.10 12.93 0.81
C LEU A 154 -23.60 12.75 2.26
N PRO A 155 -24.92 12.86 2.52
CA PRO A 155 -25.48 12.74 3.87
C PRO A 155 -25.53 11.27 4.34
N LEU A 156 -24.47 10.48 4.11
CA LEU A 156 -24.46 9.04 4.35
C LEU A 156 -24.54 8.66 5.84
N ARG A 157 -24.17 9.57 6.74
CA ARG A 157 -24.34 9.37 8.20
C ARG A 157 -25.51 10.15 8.79
N ASN A 158 -25.89 11.27 8.17
CA ASN A 158 -26.92 12.17 8.69
C ASN A 158 -28.32 11.92 8.09
N ALA A 159 -28.46 11.04 7.10
CA ALA A 159 -29.77 10.69 6.58
C ALA A 159 -30.62 10.05 7.69
N SER A 160 -31.93 10.31 7.66
CA SER A 160 -32.92 9.86 8.63
C SER A 160 -32.85 8.35 8.95
N HIS A 161 -32.45 7.54 7.96
CA HIS A 161 -32.35 6.08 8.06
C HIS A 161 -31.07 5.58 8.76
N PHE A 162 -30.06 6.44 8.95
CA PHE A 162 -28.83 6.11 9.69
C PHE A 162 -28.86 6.62 11.14
N LYS A 163 -29.85 7.43 11.51
CA LYS A 163 -30.00 7.99 12.88
C LYS A 163 -30.08 6.94 13.99
N HIS A 164 -30.46 5.71 13.65
CA HIS A 164 -30.60 4.59 14.58
C HIS A 164 -29.31 3.77 14.73
N LEU A 165 -28.36 3.93 13.80
CA LEU A 165 -27.07 3.26 13.89
C LEU A 165 -26.20 4.02 14.89
N GLN A 166 -25.75 3.31 15.91
CA GLN A 166 -24.78 3.86 16.84
C GLN A 166 -23.43 4.00 16.13
N ASP A 167 -22.80 5.17 16.26
CA ASP A 167 -21.41 5.34 15.84
C ASP A 167 -20.52 4.56 16.81
N ILE A 168 -20.24 3.30 16.43
CA ILE A 168 -19.29 2.45 17.12
C ILE A 168 -17.89 2.96 16.76
N LYS A 169 -17.07 3.25 17.77
CA LYS A 169 -15.66 3.63 17.55
C LYS A 169 -14.92 2.45 16.93
N ARG A 170 -13.97 2.76 16.04
CA ARG A 170 -13.05 1.75 15.51
C ARG A 170 -12.30 1.12 16.67
N THR A 171 -12.27 -0.20 16.69
CA THR A 171 -11.43 -0.99 17.58
C THR A 171 -9.99 -0.85 17.11
N GLU A 172 -9.13 -0.32 17.98
CA GLU A 172 -7.70 -0.27 17.71
C GLU A 172 -7.12 -1.68 17.75
N VAL A 173 -6.22 -1.96 16.82
CA VAL A 173 -5.53 -3.25 16.76
C VAL A 173 -4.61 -3.36 17.96
N GLU A 174 -4.78 -4.41 18.76
CA GLU A 174 -3.87 -4.70 19.86
C GLU A 174 -2.51 -5.11 19.25
N LYS A 175 -1.45 -4.50 19.77
CA LYS A 175 -0.08 -4.77 19.31
C LYS A 175 0.62 -5.69 20.29
N LEU A 176 1.43 -6.58 19.77
CA LEU A 176 2.30 -7.43 20.56
C LEU A 176 3.28 -6.57 21.37
N GLU A 177 3.41 -6.90 22.66
CA GLU A 177 4.34 -6.24 23.59
C GLU A 177 5.75 -6.14 23.01
N ALA A 178 6.41 -5.00 23.20
CA ALA A 178 7.73 -4.73 22.63
C ALA A 178 8.77 -5.78 23.01
N SER A 179 8.75 -6.26 24.27
CA SER A 179 9.65 -7.31 24.75
C SER A 179 9.49 -8.64 23.98
N LYS A 180 8.26 -8.98 23.57
CA LYS A 180 7.97 -10.19 22.79
C LYS A 180 8.37 -10.01 21.32
N ARG A 181 8.15 -8.83 20.75
CA ARG A 181 8.60 -8.48 19.38
C ARG A 181 10.12 -8.56 19.25
N LEU A 182 10.85 -8.02 20.23
CA LEU A 182 12.32 -8.05 20.26
C LEU A 182 12.88 -9.47 20.47
N ALA A 183 12.17 -10.35 21.17
CA ALA A 183 12.60 -11.72 21.39
C ALA A 183 12.45 -12.61 20.14
N ASN A 184 11.53 -12.27 19.23
CA ASN A 184 11.32 -13.00 17.98
C ASN A 184 10.92 -12.04 16.85
N PRO A 185 11.89 -11.56 16.02
CA PRO A 185 11.67 -10.57 14.97
C PRO A 185 10.65 -10.98 13.90
N ASP A 186 10.41 -12.27 13.70
CA ASP A 186 9.44 -12.78 12.73
C ASP A 186 8.00 -12.82 13.27
N SER A 187 7.77 -12.36 14.50
CA SER A 187 6.43 -12.32 15.09
C SER A 187 5.56 -11.26 14.44
N GLU A 188 4.29 -11.60 14.21
CA GLU A 188 3.29 -10.62 13.79
C GLU A 188 3.04 -9.61 14.93
N GLU A 189 3.21 -8.32 14.62
CA GLU A 189 2.98 -7.23 15.60
C GLU A 189 1.50 -7.05 15.88
N ALA A 190 0.65 -7.12 14.86
CA ALA A 190 -0.79 -6.94 14.98
C ALA A 190 -1.42 -8.24 15.47
N LEU A 191 -2.02 -8.21 16.66
CA LEU A 191 -2.74 -9.37 17.18
C LEU A 191 -4.12 -9.49 16.51
N PRO A 192 -4.61 -10.72 16.30
CA PRO A 192 -5.94 -10.93 15.75
C PRO A 192 -6.99 -10.40 16.72
N PHE A 193 -8.07 -9.86 16.17
CA PHE A 193 -9.22 -9.48 16.97
C PHE A 193 -9.85 -10.69 17.66
N THR A 194 -10.30 -10.48 18.89
CA THR A 194 -11.15 -11.46 19.57
C THR A 194 -12.51 -11.57 18.87
N GLN A 195 -13.22 -12.67 19.10
CA GLN A 195 -14.55 -12.86 18.55
C GLN A 195 -15.47 -11.67 18.87
N ASP A 196 -15.42 -11.14 20.09
CA ASP A 196 -16.22 -9.99 20.50
C ASP A 196 -15.83 -8.71 19.76
N GLN A 197 -14.53 -8.47 19.55
CA GLN A 197 -14.04 -7.34 18.75
C GLN A 197 -14.47 -7.44 17.29
N VAL A 198 -14.39 -8.63 16.68
CA VAL A 198 -14.90 -8.88 15.32
C VAL A 198 -16.41 -8.65 15.26
N MET A 199 -17.17 -9.12 16.25
CA MET A 199 -18.61 -8.90 16.31
C MET A 199 -18.97 -7.43 16.54
N SER A 200 -18.10 -6.66 17.19
CA SER A 200 -18.24 -5.20 17.34
C SER A 200 -17.93 -4.47 16.03
N GLU A 201 -16.81 -4.79 15.37
CA GLU A 201 -16.43 -4.20 14.09
C GLU A 201 -17.44 -4.52 12.98
N SER A 202 -18.01 -5.72 12.95
CA SER A 202 -19.04 -6.09 11.95
C SER A 202 -20.34 -5.30 12.11
N LYS A 203 -20.63 -4.78 13.30
CA LYS A 203 -21.77 -3.87 13.55
C LYS A 203 -21.43 -2.42 13.23
N ARG A 204 -20.16 -2.08 13.01
CA ARG A 204 -19.72 -0.71 12.75
C ARG A 204 -20.14 -0.29 11.35
N CYS A 205 -21.12 0.61 11.26
CA CYS A 205 -21.49 1.21 9.99
C CYS A 205 -20.36 2.09 9.46
N LEU A 206 -19.82 1.76 8.29
CA LEU A 206 -18.83 2.58 7.59
C LEU A 206 -19.45 3.76 6.83
N GLY A 207 -20.79 3.86 6.82
CA GLY A 207 -21.50 4.95 6.16
C GLY A 207 -21.29 4.96 4.65
N CYS A 208 -21.15 3.79 4.01
CA CYS A 208 -20.91 3.68 2.56
C CYS A 208 -22.16 4.00 1.70
N GLY A 209 -23.30 4.29 2.31
CA GLY A 209 -24.55 4.61 1.60
C GLY A 209 -25.36 3.40 1.11
N SER A 210 -24.79 2.19 1.14
CA SER A 210 -25.49 0.95 0.81
C SER A 210 -26.25 0.42 2.03
N TYR A 211 -27.43 0.98 2.32
CA TYR A 211 -28.22 0.59 3.50
C TYR A 211 -29.27 -0.50 3.22
N LYS A 212 -29.53 -0.82 1.95
CA LYS A 212 -30.45 -1.87 1.54
C LYS A 212 -30.15 -2.30 0.10
N ALA A 213 -29.87 -3.58 -0.13
CA ALA A 213 -30.06 -4.15 -1.46
C ALA A 213 -31.59 -4.20 -1.69
N SER A 214 -32.16 -3.14 -2.26
CA SER A 214 -33.56 -3.16 -2.70
C SER A 214 -33.61 -3.72 -4.11
N PHE A 215 -33.95 -5.00 -4.22
CA PHE A 215 -34.32 -5.58 -5.50
C PHE A 215 -35.71 -5.06 -5.87
N GLU A 216 -35.80 -4.13 -6.82
CA GLU A 216 -37.08 -3.79 -7.45
C GLU A 216 -37.55 -5.02 -8.25
N GLY A 217 -38.65 -5.65 -7.83
CA GLY A 217 -39.30 -6.70 -8.61
C GLY A 217 -39.99 -7.80 -7.82
N PHE A 218 -39.42 -8.29 -6.70
CA PHE A 218 -39.95 -9.49 -6.01
C PHE A 218 -39.64 -9.52 -4.50
N PRO A 219 -40.30 -8.66 -3.69
CA PRO A 219 -40.00 -8.47 -2.26
C PRO A 219 -40.34 -9.68 -1.37
N GLU A 220 -41.12 -10.64 -1.86
CA GLU A 220 -41.54 -11.81 -1.09
C GLU A 220 -40.51 -12.95 -1.13
N TYR A 221 -39.58 -12.94 -2.09
CA TYR A 221 -38.60 -14.02 -2.31
C TYR A 221 -37.14 -13.56 -2.12
N PHE A 222 -36.78 -12.37 -2.60
CA PHE A 222 -35.41 -11.86 -2.53
C PHE A 222 -35.22 -10.95 -1.31
N GLY A 223 -34.75 -11.52 -0.21
CA GLY A 223 -34.42 -10.76 1.01
C GLY A 223 -34.24 -11.61 2.27
N LYS A 224 -34.70 -12.86 2.27
CA LYS A 224 -34.48 -13.80 3.39
C LYS A 224 -33.44 -14.88 3.10
N ILE A 225 -33.14 -15.13 1.83
CA ILE A 225 -32.22 -16.19 1.39
C ILE A 225 -31.34 -15.61 0.29
N CYS A 226 -30.02 -15.73 0.43
CA CYS A 226 -29.07 -15.46 -0.65
C CYS A 226 -29.18 -16.57 -1.69
N LEU A 227 -29.48 -16.22 -2.94
CA LEU A 227 -29.54 -17.16 -4.07
C LEU A 227 -28.25 -17.14 -4.92
N ALA A 228 -27.20 -16.47 -4.42
CA ALA A 228 -25.91 -16.32 -5.08
C ALA A 228 -26.03 -15.78 -6.53
N CYS A 229 -26.79 -14.68 -6.71
CA CYS A 229 -26.92 -14.03 -8.01
C CYS A 229 -25.74 -13.10 -8.38
N HIS A 230 -24.86 -12.79 -7.42
CA HIS A 230 -23.71 -11.89 -7.58
C HIS A 230 -24.01 -10.41 -7.86
N ASP A 231 -25.29 -10.01 -7.88
CA ASP A 231 -25.64 -8.60 -8.11
C ASP A 231 -25.07 -7.68 -7.02
N CYS A 232 -25.03 -8.16 -5.77
CA CYS A 232 -24.50 -7.38 -4.65
C CYS A 232 -22.97 -7.22 -4.69
N GLU A 233 -22.23 -8.20 -5.20
CA GLU A 233 -20.78 -8.08 -5.50
C GLU A 233 -20.58 -7.12 -6.67
N SER A 234 -21.32 -7.32 -7.77
CA SER A 234 -21.18 -6.53 -9.00
C SER A 234 -21.57 -5.06 -8.85
N ILE A 235 -22.54 -4.76 -7.97
CA ILE A 235 -23.01 -3.39 -7.73
C ILE A 235 -22.28 -2.71 -6.56
N CYS A 236 -21.42 -3.43 -5.82
CA CYS A 236 -20.70 -2.85 -4.68
C CYS A 236 -19.65 -1.88 -5.20
N PRO A 237 -19.79 -0.55 -4.98
CA PRO A 237 -18.84 0.41 -5.52
C PRO A 237 -17.49 0.41 -4.78
N ASN A 238 -17.38 -0.38 -3.70
CA ASN A 238 -16.22 -0.43 -2.83
C ASN A 238 -15.53 -1.81 -2.84
N ASP A 239 -15.99 -2.75 -3.67
CA ASP A 239 -15.52 -4.15 -3.69
C ASP A 239 -15.52 -4.84 -2.30
N ALA A 240 -16.37 -4.37 -1.38
CA ALA A 240 -16.44 -4.87 -0.01
C ALA A 240 -17.09 -6.27 0.09
N LEU A 241 -17.75 -6.71 -0.98
CA LEU A 241 -18.37 -8.01 -1.11
C LEU A 241 -17.71 -8.72 -2.28
N ILE A 242 -17.02 -9.82 -1.99
CA ILE A 242 -16.48 -10.73 -3.00
C ILE A 242 -17.09 -12.09 -2.71
N MET A 243 -17.59 -12.79 -3.72
CA MET A 243 -18.06 -14.18 -3.60
C MET A 243 -17.01 -15.12 -4.17
N PRO A 244 -15.94 -15.44 -3.41
CA PRO A 244 -14.91 -16.33 -3.90
C PRO A 244 -15.50 -17.73 -4.17
N ASN A 245 -15.15 -18.31 -5.33
CA ASN A 245 -15.40 -19.71 -5.74
C ASN A 245 -16.77 -20.06 -6.38
N PHE A 246 -17.44 -19.13 -7.07
CA PHE A 246 -18.63 -19.47 -7.87
C PHE A 246 -18.27 -19.85 -9.30
N PHE A 247 -18.52 -21.10 -9.72
CA PHE A 247 -18.29 -21.56 -11.10
C PHE A 247 -19.60 -22.07 -11.72
N ARG A 248 -19.86 -21.74 -12.99
CA ARG A 248 -20.95 -22.36 -13.77
C ARG A 248 -20.56 -23.80 -14.07
N ILE A 249 -21.34 -24.77 -13.58
CA ILE A 249 -21.30 -26.14 -14.08
C ILE A 249 -22.16 -26.16 -15.35
N ASP A 250 -21.64 -26.74 -16.43
CA ASP A 250 -22.14 -26.67 -17.82
C ASP A 250 -23.54 -27.26 -18.08
N GLU A 251 -24.36 -27.55 -17.06
CA GLU A 251 -25.70 -28.15 -17.20
C GLU A 251 -26.80 -27.42 -16.41
N GLY A 252 -26.62 -26.11 -16.16
CA GLY A 252 -27.72 -25.25 -15.72
C GLY A 252 -28.17 -25.43 -14.26
N ARG A 253 -27.35 -26.03 -13.40
CA ARG A 253 -27.51 -25.98 -11.94
C ARG A 253 -26.25 -25.42 -11.29
N PHE A 254 -26.45 -24.55 -10.31
CA PHE A 254 -25.39 -23.98 -9.47
C PHE A 254 -25.04 -24.97 -8.35
N ALA A 255 -23.75 -25.15 -8.08
CA ALA A 255 -23.26 -25.89 -6.92
C ALA A 255 -22.34 -24.97 -6.09
N THR A 256 -22.56 -24.94 -4.78
CA THR A 256 -21.68 -24.27 -3.82
C THR A 256 -20.70 -25.30 -3.27
N ASP A 257 -19.40 -25.05 -3.44
CA ASP A 257 -18.37 -25.83 -2.78
C ASP A 257 -18.02 -25.13 -1.45
N TYR A 258 -18.76 -25.47 -0.39
CA TYR A 258 -18.43 -25.04 0.98
C TYR A 258 -17.48 -26.04 1.62
N ASP A 259 -16.35 -26.32 0.98
CA ASP A 259 -15.24 -27.04 1.62
C ASP A 259 -14.48 -26.07 2.54
N TYR A 260 -15.13 -25.71 3.66
CA TYR A 260 -14.42 -25.19 4.82
C TYR A 260 -13.63 -26.34 5.46
N PRO A 261 -12.36 -26.14 5.87
CA PRO A 261 -11.72 -27.04 6.80
C PRO A 261 -12.57 -27.12 8.07
N LEU A 262 -12.82 -28.34 8.57
CA LEU A 262 -13.63 -28.58 9.77
C LEU A 262 -13.07 -27.87 11.02
N ASP A 263 -11.78 -27.50 11.01
CA ASP A 263 -11.12 -26.73 12.05
C ASP A 263 -10.75 -25.32 11.58
N SER A 264 -11.44 -24.32 12.16
CA SER A 264 -11.38 -22.89 11.79
C SER A 264 -10.11 -22.14 12.21
N ARG A 265 -9.09 -22.84 12.72
CA ARG A 265 -7.86 -22.22 13.27
C ARG A 265 -6.70 -22.14 12.29
N ASP A 266 -6.77 -22.84 11.16
CA ASP A 266 -5.61 -22.97 10.26
C ASP A 266 -5.54 -21.94 9.13
N GLY A 267 -6.58 -21.11 8.97
CA GLY A 267 -6.70 -20.22 7.81
C GLY A 267 -6.73 -20.99 6.48
N LEU A 268 -6.85 -20.28 5.36
CA LEU A 268 -6.69 -20.91 4.05
C LEU A 268 -5.21 -21.28 3.86
N PRO A 269 -4.86 -22.52 3.45
CA PRO A 269 -3.48 -22.87 3.18
C PRO A 269 -2.94 -21.98 2.07
N ASN A 270 -1.83 -21.30 2.34
CA ASN A 270 -1.14 -20.46 1.37
C ASN A 270 -0.89 -21.29 0.09
N PRO A 271 -1.49 -20.93 -1.06
CA PRO A 271 -1.40 -21.73 -2.29
C PRO A 271 0.03 -21.84 -2.85
N LEU A 272 0.98 -21.03 -2.34
CA LEU A 272 2.41 -21.10 -2.65
C LEU A 272 3.19 -22.10 -1.78
N ARG A 273 2.59 -22.66 -0.74
CA ARG A 273 3.21 -23.66 0.17
C ARG A 273 2.72 -25.10 -0.06
N LEU A 274 1.86 -25.31 -1.06
CA LEU A 274 1.47 -26.66 -1.47
C LEU A 274 2.66 -27.37 -2.12
N GLU A 275 2.86 -28.66 -1.83
CA GLU A 275 3.92 -29.48 -2.44
C GLU A 275 3.87 -29.48 -3.99
N LYS A 276 2.70 -29.14 -4.55
CA LYS A 276 2.50 -28.81 -5.97
C LYS A 276 1.64 -27.56 -6.10
N PRO A 277 2.23 -26.37 -6.22
CA PRO A 277 1.47 -25.15 -6.53
C PRO A 277 0.77 -25.32 -7.87
N LEU A 278 -0.52 -24.94 -7.95
CA LEU A 278 -1.22 -24.89 -9.24
C LEU A 278 -0.53 -23.86 -10.14
N PRO A 279 -0.16 -24.20 -11.39
CA PRO A 279 0.51 -23.26 -12.27
C PRO A 279 -0.42 -22.10 -12.63
N LEU A 280 0.09 -20.87 -12.52
CA LEU A 280 -0.62 -19.61 -12.75
C LEU A 280 -0.96 -19.32 -14.23
N CYS A 281 -1.00 -20.32 -15.12
CA CYS A 281 -1.26 -20.07 -16.53
C CYS A 281 -2.66 -20.53 -16.97
N CYS A 282 -3.42 -19.54 -17.43
CA CYS A 282 -4.12 -19.61 -18.71
C CYS A 282 -5.36 -20.51 -18.75
N ARG A 283 -6.49 -20.05 -18.16
CA ARG A 283 -7.85 -20.50 -18.51
C ARG A 283 -8.26 -20.01 -19.91
N GLY A 284 -7.51 -20.41 -20.93
CA GLY A 284 -7.81 -20.21 -22.34
C GLY A 284 -7.79 -21.54 -23.08
N ASN A 285 -8.97 -21.98 -23.51
CA ASN A 285 -9.24 -23.03 -24.50
C ASN A 285 -8.92 -24.51 -24.15
N GLN A 286 -9.89 -25.17 -23.52
CA GLN A 286 -10.29 -26.57 -23.78
C GLN A 286 -11.78 -26.66 -23.38
N THR A 287 -12.80 -26.98 -24.18
CA THR A 287 -12.95 -27.45 -25.56
C THR A 287 -14.36 -27.09 -26.05
N ARG A 288 -14.48 -26.36 -27.16
CA ARG A 288 -15.68 -26.42 -28.03
C ARG A 288 -15.58 -27.69 -28.88
N ARG A 289 -16.53 -28.61 -28.77
CA ARG A 289 -16.86 -29.53 -29.87
C ARG A 289 -17.97 -28.92 -30.71
N GLY A 290 -17.56 -28.28 -31.80
CA GLY A 290 -18.40 -27.72 -32.86
C GLY A 290 -17.46 -26.99 -33.82
N GLY A 291 -17.23 -27.57 -35.00
CA GLY A 291 -16.02 -27.37 -35.80
C GLY A 291 -15.74 -25.94 -36.26
N PHE A 292 -14.46 -25.58 -36.28
CA PHE A 292 -13.70 -25.13 -37.45
C PHE A 292 -12.21 -25.10 -37.07
N ARG A 293 -11.34 -25.62 -37.95
CA ARG A 293 -9.90 -25.75 -37.71
C ARG A 293 -9.21 -24.38 -37.81
N HIS A 294 -8.44 -23.99 -36.80
CA HIS A 294 -7.19 -23.25 -37.01
C HIS A 294 -6.13 -23.76 -36.04
N ARG A 295 -5.02 -24.26 -36.60
CA ARG A 295 -3.83 -24.69 -35.84
C ARG A 295 -3.12 -23.45 -35.31
N CYS A 296 -2.89 -23.35 -34.01
CA CYS A 296 -1.79 -22.54 -33.50
C CYS A 296 -0.62 -23.49 -33.19
N ARG A 297 0.51 -23.23 -33.85
CA ARG A 297 1.75 -24.00 -33.75
C ARG A 297 2.35 -23.86 -32.36
N GLN A 298 3.02 -24.94 -31.95
CA GLN A 298 3.89 -25.10 -30.81
C GLN A 298 4.97 -24.01 -30.71
N GLY A 299 5.37 -23.70 -29.47
CA GLY A 299 6.69 -23.17 -29.14
C GLY A 299 6.70 -21.98 -28.20
N CYS A 300 6.62 -22.22 -26.89
CA CYS A 300 7.22 -21.34 -25.89
C CYS A 300 7.95 -22.23 -24.88
N LEU A 301 9.28 -22.15 -24.95
CA LEU A 301 10.20 -22.42 -23.85
C LEU A 301 9.93 -21.44 -22.71
#